data_AF-A0A645GC39-F1
#
_entry.id   AF-A0A645GC39-F1
#
_cell.length_a   1.000
_cell.length_b   1.000
_cell.length_c   1.000
_cell.angle_alpha   90.00
_cell.angle_beta   90.00
_cell.angle_gamma   90.00
#
_symmetry.space_group_name_H-M   'P 1'
#
loop_
_entity.id
_entity.type
_entity.pdbx_description
1 polymer ?
#
loop_
_entity_poly.entity_id
_entity_poly.type
_entity_poly.pdbx_seq_one_letter_code
_entity_poly.pdbx_strand_id
1 'polypeptide(L)' 'MAVSKESKISVAVLKKPIQWGEFQVKLVLLLSIQEEKQKMLRTFFDWLSNIVSDSKRLSSLMKAKSYDEFINFIIE' A
#
# COMPACT_ATOMS: atom_id res chain seq x y z
N MET A 1 -0.91 23.55 -9.26
CA MET A 1 -0.90 22.39 -8.34
C MET A 1 -1.72 21.29 -8.98
N ALA A 2 -1.16 20.10 -9.16
CA ALA A 2 -1.94 18.97 -9.67
C ALA A 2 -2.82 18.46 -8.53
N VAL A 3 -4.09 18.84 -8.53
CA VAL A 3 -5.07 18.38 -7.55
C VAL A 3 -5.84 17.23 -8.20
N SER A 4 -5.72 16.04 -7.62
CA SER A 4 -6.33 14.84 -8.19
C SER A 4 -7.84 14.79 -7.88
N LYS A 5 -8.69 14.81 -8.91
CA LYS A 5 -10.16 14.71 -8.77
C LYS A 5 -10.67 13.34 -8.34
N GLU A 6 -9.78 12.36 -8.22
CA GLU A 6 -10.08 11.04 -7.64
C GLU A 6 -8.93 10.61 -6.72
N SER A 7 -9.29 9.91 -5.63
CA SER A 7 -8.30 9.21 -4.80
C SER A 7 -7.92 7.90 -5.47
N LYS A 8 -6.62 7.65 -5.67
CA LYS A 8 -6.07 6.45 -6.31
C LYS A 8 -4.93 5.88 -5.48
N ILE A 9 -4.91 4.56 -5.38
CA ILE A 9 -3.81 3.81 -4.77
C ILE A 9 -3.20 2.95 -5.87
N SER A 10 -1.89 3.03 -6.03
CA SER A 10 -1.14 2.15 -6.92
C SER A 10 -0.15 1.35 -6.09
N VAL A 11 -0.22 0.02 -6.24
CA VAL A 11 0.62 -0.92 -5.50
C VAL A 11 1.56 -1.59 -6.49
N ALA A 12 2.86 -1.60 -6.19
CA ALA A 12 3.85 -2.31 -6.98
C ALA A 12 4.64 -3.28 -6.10
N VAL A 13 4.61 -4.55 -6.48
CA VAL A 13 5.44 -5.61 -5.91
C VAL A 13 6.57 -5.92 -6.89
N LEU A 14 7.79 -5.54 -6.54
CA LEU A 14 8.95 -5.70 -7.41
C LEU A 14 9.45 -7.15 -7.37
N LYS A 15 9.76 -7.71 -8.55
CA LYS A 15 10.33 -9.07 -8.66
C LYS A 15 11.69 -9.17 -7.97
N LYS A 16 12.49 -8.11 -8.07
CA LYS A 16 13.78 -7.94 -7.39
C LYS A 16 13.73 -6.66 -6.56
N PRO A 17 14.23 -6.67 -5.31
CA PRO A 17 14.36 -5.44 -4.53
C PRO A 17 15.23 -4.41 -5.27
N ILE A 18 14.91 -3.14 -5.10
CA ILE A 18 15.71 -2.01 -5.59
C ILE A 18 16.39 -1.30 -4.42
N GLN A 19 17.59 -0.79 -4.63
CA GLN A 19 18.24 0.08 -3.66
C GLN A 19 17.52 1.45 -3.66
N TRP A 20 16.98 1.86 -2.52
CA TRP A 20 16.36 3.16 -2.32
C TRP A 20 16.92 3.82 -1.06
N GLY A 21 17.86 4.75 -1.25
CA GLY A 21 18.67 5.26 -0.14
C GLY A 21 19.50 4.14 0.47
N GLU A 22 19.36 3.90 1.78
CA GLU A 22 20.05 2.83 2.51
C GLU A 22 19.27 1.50 2.56
N PHE A 23 18.06 1.45 1.98
CA PHE A 23 17.16 0.31 2.11
C PHE A 23 16.97 -0.46 0.79
N GLN A 24 16.72 -1.77 0.92
CA GLN A 24 16.29 -2.63 -0.18
C GLN A 24 14.77 -2.70 -0.21
N VAL A 25 14.14 -2.04 -1.18
CA VAL A 25 12.68 -1.89 -1.26
C VAL A 25 12.10 -2.87 -2.28
N LYS A 26 11.07 -3.62 -1.87
CA LYS A 26 10.35 -4.58 -2.73
C LYS A 26 8.87 -4.23 -2.93
N LEU A 27 8.27 -3.51 -1.98
CA LEU A 27 6.89 -3.06 -2.03
C LEU A 27 6.89 -1.53 -2.12
N VAL A 28 6.17 -1.00 -3.11
CA VAL A 28 5.97 0.44 -3.28
C VAL A 28 4.47 0.73 -3.34
N LEU A 29 4.04 1.70 -2.55
CA LEU A 29 2.66 2.19 -2.47
C LEU A 29 2.66 3.66 -2.86
N LEU A 30 1.98 4.00 -3.96
CA LEU A 30 1.77 5.37 -4.40
C LEU A 30 0.33 5.78 -4.13
N LEU A 31 0.15 6.89 -3.44
CA LEU A 31 -1.15 7.38 -3.02
C LEU A 31 -1.39 8.76 -3.65
N SER A 32 -2.51 8.88 -4.36
CA SER A 32 -3.07 10.17 -4.79
C SER A 32 -4.38 10.36 -4.05
N ILE A 33 -4.49 11.40 -3.23
CA ILE A 33 -5.56 11.50 -2.23
C ILE A 33 -6.15 12.90 -2.25
N GLN A 34 -7.48 12.99 -2.14
CA GLN A 34 -8.18 14.24 -1.90
C GLN A 34 -8.18 14.62 -0.43
N GLU A 35 -8.07 15.91 -0.14
CA GLU A 35 -8.14 16.44 1.23
C GLU A 35 -9.39 15.97 1.97
N GLU A 36 -10.55 15.83 1.32
CA GLU A 36 -11.78 15.40 1.99
C GLU A 36 -11.78 13.93 2.42
N LYS A 37 -10.87 13.09 1.88
CA LYS A 37 -10.77 11.65 2.20
C LYS A 37 -9.65 11.30 3.19
N GLN A 38 -9.05 12.29 3.85
CA GLN A 38 -7.98 12.06 4.85
C GLN A 38 -8.35 11.07 5.95
N LYS A 39 -9.62 10.99 6.36
CA LYS A 39 -10.03 10.08 7.44
C LYS A 39 -9.92 8.60 7.03
N MET A 40 -10.37 8.27 5.83
CA MET A 40 -10.19 6.94 5.24
C MET A 40 -8.69 6.61 5.12
N LEU A 41 -7.88 7.60 4.78
CA LEU A 41 -6.44 7.42 4.66
C LEU A 41 -5.76 7.02 5.96
N ARG A 42 -6.15 7.67 7.08
CA ARG A 42 -5.64 7.32 8.40
C ARG A 42 -5.96 5.86 8.74
N THR A 43 -7.20 5.44 8.51
CA THR A 43 -7.60 4.04 8.70
C THR A 43 -6.79 3.08 7.82
N PHE A 44 -6.53 3.43 6.56
CA PHE A 44 -5.67 2.64 5.67
C PHE A 44 -4.22 2.55 6.21
N PHE A 45 -3.65 3.66 6.68
CA PHE A 45 -2.29 3.67 7.23
C PHE A 45 -2.18 2.89 8.55
N ASP A 46 -3.17 2.98 9.43
CA ASP A 46 -3.21 2.22 10.68
C ASP A 46 -3.26 0.71 10.40
N TRP A 47 -4.11 0.30 9.47
CA TRP A 47 -4.15 -1.09 8.99
C TRP A 47 -2.82 -1.50 8.34
N LEU A 48 -2.25 -0.64 7.47
CA LEU A 48 -1.00 -0.94 6.79
C LEU A 48 0.13 -1.16 7.80
N SER A 49 0.26 -0.29 8.79
CA SER A 49 1.24 -0.40 9.87
C SER A 49 1.11 -1.74 10.62
N ASN A 50 -0.11 -2.19 10.89
CA ASN A 50 -0.35 -3.50 11.49
C ASN A 50 0.09 -4.66 10.59
N ILE A 51 -0.08 -4.55 9.27
CA ILE A 51 0.39 -5.57 8.32
C ILE A 51 1.92 -5.58 8.22
N VAL A 52 2.58 -4.43 8.10
CA VAL A 52 4.04 -4.40 7.95
C VAL A 52 4.75 -4.90 9.21
N SER A 53 4.12 -4.75 10.37
CA SER A 53 4.63 -5.24 11.66
C SER A 53 4.55 -6.76 11.81
N ASP A 54 3.73 -7.45 11.00
CA ASP A 54 3.60 -8.90 11.00
C ASP A 54 4.20 -9.48 9.70
N SER A 55 5.36 -10.10 9.84
CA SER A 55 6.10 -10.69 8.71
C SER A 55 5.32 -11.78 7.96
N LYS A 56 4.40 -12.51 8.62
CA LYS A 56 3.55 -13.50 7.97
C LYS A 56 2.47 -12.82 7.12
N ARG A 57 1.81 -11.79 7.68
CA ARG A 57 0.79 -11.02 6.96
C ARG A 57 1.40 -10.26 5.78
N LEU A 58 2.56 -9.65 5.96
CA LEU A 58 3.29 -8.98 4.88
C LEU A 58 3.67 -9.97 3.77
N SER A 59 4.12 -11.19 4.13
CA SER A 59 4.43 -12.23 3.14
C SER A 59 3.18 -12.69 2.36
N SER A 60 2.03 -12.78 3.01
CA SER A 60 0.75 -13.07 2.35
C SER A 60 0.31 -11.94 1.42
N LEU A 61 0.41 -10.68 1.87
CA LEU A 61 0.13 -9.50 1.05
C LEU A 61 1.02 -9.47 -0.19
N MET A 62 2.29 -9.86 -0.05
CA MET A 62 3.24 -9.92 -1.15
C MET A 62 2.94 -10.99 -2.20
N LYS A 63 2.01 -11.92 -1.90
CA LYS A 63 1.53 -12.93 -2.85
C LYS A 63 0.28 -12.49 -3.60
N ALA A 64 -0.37 -11.38 -3.21
CA ALA A 64 -1.53 -10.85 -3.91
C ALA A 64 -1.16 -10.53 -5.36
N LYS A 65 -1.94 -11.05 -6.30
CA LYS A 65 -1.71 -10.91 -7.75
C LYS A 65 -2.69 -9.93 -8.41
N SER A 66 -3.75 -9.56 -7.70
CA SER A 66 -4.77 -8.62 -8.17
C SER A 66 -5.08 -7.56 -7.12
N TYR A 67 -5.65 -6.44 -7.58
CA TYR A 67 -6.18 -5.39 -6.71
C TYR A 67 -7.26 -5.94 -5.78
N ASP A 68 -8.16 -6.79 -6.29
CA ASP A 68 -9.24 -7.37 -5.49
C ASP A 68 -8.71 -8.28 -4.38
N GLU A 69 -7.68 -9.08 -4.64
CA GLU A 69 -6.99 -9.86 -3.59
C GLU A 69 -6.37 -8.94 -2.54
N PHE A 70 -5.72 -7.85 -2.96
CA PHE A 70 -5.11 -6.88 -2.06
C PHE A 70 -6.16 -6.18 -1.17
N ILE A 71 -7.31 -5.82 -1.74
CA ILE A 71 -8.44 -5.20 -1.02
C ILE A 71 -9.14 -6.19 -0.11
N ASN A 72 -9.27 -7.46 -0.50
CA ASN A 72 -9.82 -8.48 0.39
C ASN A 72 -8.95 -8.67 1.64
N PHE A 73 -7.62 -8.58 1.52
CA PHE A 73 -6.73 -8.55 2.70
C PHE A 73 -6.91 -7.30 3.58
N ILE A 74 -7.51 -6.22 3.07
CA ILE A 74 -7.80 -4.98 3.80
C ILE A 74 -9.12 -5.04 4.58
N ILE A 75 -10.12 -5.73 4.02
CA ILE A 75 -11.50 -5.71 4.52
C ILE A 75 -11.79 -6.86 5.51
N GLU A 76 -11.00 -7.93 5.52
CA GLU A 76 -10.99 -8.96 6.59
C GLU A 76 -10.34 -8.45 7.89
#